data_AF-A0A2E4CVR0-F1
#
_entry.id   AF-A0A2E4CVR0-F1
#
_cell.length_a   1.000
_cell.length_b   1.000
_cell.length_c   1.000
_cell.angle_alpha   90.00
_cell.angle_beta   90.00
_cell.angle_gamma   90.00
#
_symmetry.space_group_name_H-M   'P 1'
#
loop_
_entity.id
_entity.type
_entity.pdbx_description
1 polymer ?
#
loop_
_entity_poly.entity_id
_entity_poly.type
_entity_poly.pdbx_seq_one_letter_code
_entity_poly.pdbx_strand_id
1 'polypeptide(L)'
;MRNAGGAVSVIASYQAYIGGPDLYNSAGKRLDRPWQILRQDRANVHRFGKSQRGDQSDPFFASAKNREIMERMVANGSISPSAARRIVQGDVIVEVDILGDGDHGRAVNVTVY
;
A
#
# COMPACT_ATOMS: atom_id res chain seq x y z
N MET A 1 25.00 7.37 -26.32
CA MET A 1 25.37 7.15 -24.90
C MET A 1 24.13 6.64 -24.19
N ARG A 2 24.18 5.42 -23.62
CA ARG A 2 23.03 4.83 -22.89
C ARG A 2 23.05 5.40 -21.47
N ASN A 3 22.04 6.20 -21.11
CA ASN A 3 21.87 6.63 -19.72
C ASN A 3 21.58 5.40 -18.84
N ALA A 4 22.31 5.31 -17.73
CA ALA A 4 22.21 4.26 -16.73
C ALA A 4 20.75 4.04 -16.30
N GLY A 5 20.32 2.78 -16.22
CA GLY A 5 19.03 2.43 -15.63
C GLY A 5 19.02 2.89 -14.18
N GLY A 6 18.19 3.89 -13.85
CA GLY A 6 18.06 4.43 -12.50
C GLY A 6 17.82 3.30 -11.49
N ALA A 7 18.68 3.24 -10.48
CA ALA A 7 18.63 2.21 -9.46
C ALA A 7 17.30 2.35 -8.69
N VAL A 8 16.49 1.29 -8.70
CA VAL A 8 15.28 1.23 -7.89
C VAL A 8 15.69 1.08 -6.42
N SER A 9 15.27 2.01 -5.57
CA SER A 9 15.52 2.00 -4.12
C SER A 9 14.22 2.12 -3.33
N VAL A 10 14.28 1.88 -2.02
CA VAL A 10 13.17 2.21 -1.12
C VAL A 10 13.09 3.73 -1.00
N ILE A 11 11.99 4.31 -1.45
CA ILE A 11 11.76 5.77 -1.45
C ILE A 11 10.90 6.23 -0.26
N ALA A 12 10.11 5.32 0.31
CA ALA A 12 9.37 5.49 1.55
C ALA A 12 8.91 4.11 2.06
N SER A 13 8.56 4.03 3.34
CA SER A 13 7.96 2.84 3.94
C SER A 13 6.90 3.27 4.96
N TYR A 14 5.96 2.37 5.25
CA TYR A 14 5.01 2.56 6.36
C TYR A 14 4.59 1.24 6.98
N GLN A 15 4.25 1.32 8.27
CA GLN A 15 3.50 0.29 8.98
C GLN A 15 2.01 0.67 9.05
N ALA A 16 1.13 -0.32 8.90
CA ALA A 16 -0.31 -0.14 9.05
C ALA A 16 -0.97 -1.37 9.68
N TYR A 17 -2.03 -1.15 10.45
CA TYR A 17 -2.91 -2.19 10.95
C TYR A 17 -4.17 -2.25 10.07
N ILE A 18 -4.29 -3.31 9.27
CA ILE A 18 -5.42 -3.51 8.36
C ILE A 18 -6.64 -3.95 9.17
N GLY A 19 -7.52 -3.00 9.48
CA GLY A 19 -8.73 -3.25 10.24
C GLY A 19 -10.00 -3.23 9.41
N GLY A 20 -11.13 -3.34 10.11
CA GLY A 20 -12.47 -3.34 9.50
C GLY A 20 -12.69 -2.22 8.47
N PRO A 21 -12.36 -0.95 8.75
CA PRO A 21 -12.55 0.17 7.81
C PRO A 21 -11.82 0.04 6.47
N ASP A 22 -10.72 -0.74 6.40
CA ASP A 22 -9.91 -0.88 5.19
C ASP A 22 -10.44 -1.97 4.26
N LEU A 23 -11.28 -2.85 4.80
CA LEU A 23 -11.86 -3.99 4.07
C LEU A 23 -13.03 -3.57 3.17
N TYR A 24 -13.47 -2.31 3.22
CA TYR A 24 -14.65 -1.84 2.47
C TYR A 24 -14.34 -0.55 1.73
N ASN A 25 -14.84 -0.44 0.50
CA ASN A 25 -14.78 0.83 -0.21
C ASN A 25 -15.74 1.88 0.39
N SER A 26 -15.71 3.11 -0.12
CA SER A 26 -16.57 4.20 0.35
C SER A 26 -18.08 3.96 0.18
N ALA A 27 -18.48 2.95 -0.61
CA ALA A 27 -19.88 2.53 -0.77
C ALA A 27 -20.25 1.35 0.14
N GLY A 28 -19.35 0.92 1.04
CA GLY A 28 -19.58 -0.21 1.95
C GLY A 28 -19.44 -1.59 1.29
N LYS A 29 -18.93 -1.68 0.06
CA LYS A 29 -18.70 -2.97 -0.61
C LYS A 29 -17.39 -3.59 -0.12
N ARG A 30 -17.44 -4.86 0.28
CA ARG A 30 -16.27 -5.66 0.67
C ARG A 30 -15.26 -5.75 -0.47
N LEU A 31 -14.01 -5.48 -0.16
CA LEU A 31 -12.86 -5.60 -1.04
C LEU A 31 -12.29 -7.02 -0.95
N ASP A 32 -11.85 -7.56 -2.08
CA ASP A 32 -11.41 -8.95 -2.23
C ASP A 32 -9.99 -9.08 -2.79
N ARG A 33 -9.34 -7.96 -3.13
CA ARG A 33 -7.94 -7.91 -3.57
C ARG A 33 -7.05 -7.17 -2.57
N PRO A 34 -5.83 -7.65 -2.28
CA PRO A 34 -4.89 -6.97 -1.39
C PRO A 34 -4.61 -5.53 -1.79
N TRP A 35 -4.43 -5.26 -3.09
CA TRP A 35 -4.15 -3.91 -3.57
C TRP A 35 -5.33 -2.95 -3.34
N GLN A 36 -6.57 -3.44 -3.34
CA GLN A 36 -7.74 -2.62 -3.07
C GLN A 36 -7.74 -2.17 -1.61
N ILE A 37 -7.41 -3.11 -0.71
CA ILE A 37 -7.39 -2.89 0.73
C ILE A 37 -6.24 -1.94 1.11
N LEU A 38 -5.03 -2.16 0.59
CA LEU A 38 -3.91 -1.24 0.78
C LEU A 38 -4.22 0.16 0.24
N ARG A 39 -4.89 0.26 -0.92
CA ARG A 39 -5.34 1.55 -1.48
C ARG A 39 -6.38 2.22 -0.58
N GLN A 40 -7.33 1.45 -0.04
CA GLN A 40 -8.39 1.95 0.83
C GLN A 40 -7.84 2.43 2.17
N ASP A 41 -6.93 1.67 2.78
CA ASP A 41 -6.15 2.04 3.97
C ASP A 41 -5.41 3.37 3.75
N ARG A 42 -4.65 3.50 2.65
CA ARG A 42 -3.97 4.78 2.34
C ARG A 42 -4.95 5.92 2.07
N ALA A 43 -6.15 5.65 1.55
CA ALA A 43 -7.19 6.67 1.44
C ALA A 43 -7.78 7.03 2.82
N ASN A 44 -7.96 6.05 3.71
CA ASN A 44 -8.43 6.25 5.07
C ASN A 44 -7.49 7.16 5.85
N VAL A 45 -6.18 6.91 5.81
CA VAL A 45 -5.15 7.74 6.45
C VAL A 45 -5.07 9.13 5.83
N HIS A 46 -4.91 9.25 4.51
CA HIS A 46 -4.54 10.52 3.87
C HIS A 46 -5.71 11.40 3.41
N ARG A 47 -6.89 10.83 3.19
CA ARG A 47 -8.06 11.57 2.68
C ARG A 47 -9.19 11.66 3.69
N PHE A 48 -9.45 10.59 4.43
CA PHE A 48 -10.64 10.50 5.27
C PHE A 48 -10.37 10.73 6.77
N GLY A 49 -9.10 10.82 7.19
CA GLY A 49 -8.74 10.97 8.60
C GLY A 49 -9.15 9.77 9.46
N LYS A 50 -9.27 8.58 8.85
CA LYS A 50 -9.69 7.32 9.48
C LYS A 50 -8.49 6.42 9.77
N SER A 51 -7.46 6.97 10.40
CA SER A 51 -6.27 6.20 10.80
C SER A 51 -6.56 5.33 12.02
N GLN A 52 -5.96 4.15 12.07
CA GLN A 52 -6.03 3.23 13.21
C GLN A 52 -4.79 3.36 14.11
N ARG A 53 -4.89 2.86 15.35
CA ARG A 53 -3.79 2.93 16.31
C ARG A 53 -2.59 2.14 15.80
N GLY A 54 -1.44 2.80 15.67
CA GLY A 54 -0.20 2.21 15.18
C GLY A 54 0.06 2.45 13.70
N ASP A 55 -0.91 3.00 12.96
CA ASP A 55 -0.69 3.37 11.56
C ASP A 55 0.31 4.51 11.44
N GLN A 56 1.20 4.37 10.48
CA GLN A 56 2.11 5.40 10.05
C GLN A 56 1.56 6.09 8.80
N SER A 57 1.76 7.40 8.73
CA SER A 57 1.61 8.16 7.50
C SER A 57 2.81 7.93 6.59
N ASP A 58 2.67 8.26 5.31
CA ASP A 58 3.73 8.18 4.32
C ASP A 58 3.61 9.32 3.29
N PRO A 59 4.72 9.93 2.86
CA PRO A 59 4.67 11.06 1.93
C PRO A 59 4.22 10.67 0.52
N PHE A 60 4.37 9.39 0.14
CA PHE A 60 4.11 8.92 -1.22
C PHE A 60 2.62 8.82 -1.54
N PHE A 61 1.85 8.16 -0.68
CA PHE A 61 0.42 7.94 -0.83
C PHE A 61 -0.45 9.06 -0.29
N ALA A 62 0.12 10.18 0.18
CA ALA A 62 -0.60 11.43 0.33
C ALA A 62 -1.25 11.88 -0.99
N SER A 63 -0.59 11.62 -2.13
CA SER A 63 -1.09 11.90 -3.47
C SER A 63 -2.15 10.88 -3.93
N ALA A 64 -3.30 11.38 -4.40
CA ALA A 64 -4.35 10.54 -4.98
C ALA A 64 -3.85 9.75 -6.21
N LYS A 65 -3.06 10.38 -7.07
CA LYS A 65 -2.47 9.76 -8.27
C LYS A 65 -1.57 8.57 -7.91
N ASN A 66 -0.85 8.66 -6.79
CA ASN A 66 0.00 7.56 -6.33
C ASN A 66 -0.82 6.40 -5.77
N ARG A 67 -1.95 6.68 -5.09
CA ARG A 67 -2.89 5.63 -4.67
C ARG A 67 -3.51 4.90 -5.86
N GLU A 68 -3.80 5.59 -6.96
CA GLU A 68 -4.37 4.99 -8.18
C GLU A 68 -3.47 3.91 -8.79
N ILE A 69 -2.15 4.04 -8.71
CA ILE A 69 -1.21 3.05 -9.28
C ILE A 69 -0.93 1.84 -8.36
N MET A 70 -1.56 1.75 -7.18
CA MET A 70 -1.34 0.68 -6.19
C MET A 70 -1.44 -0.74 -6.80
N GLU A 71 -2.45 -1.01 -7.63
CA GLU A 71 -2.62 -2.31 -8.29
C GLU A 71 -1.37 -2.71 -9.10
N ARG A 72 -0.85 -1.78 -9.91
CA ARG A 72 0.37 -1.98 -10.69
C ARG A 72 1.59 -2.17 -9.78
N MET A 73 1.68 -1.40 -8.70
CA MET A 73 2.81 -1.51 -7.77
C MET A 73 2.84 -2.85 -7.04
N VAL A 74 1.67 -3.36 -6.62
CA VAL A 74 1.56 -4.71 -6.03
C VAL A 74 1.90 -5.78 -7.06
N ALA A 75 1.43 -5.63 -8.31
CA ALA A 75 1.75 -6.57 -9.39
C ALA A 75 3.25 -6.61 -9.74
N ASN A 76 3.96 -5.49 -9.59
CA ASN A 76 5.40 -5.38 -9.87
C ASN A 76 6.29 -5.70 -8.68
N GLY A 77 5.73 -5.80 -7.47
CA GLY A 77 6.47 -5.99 -6.23
C GLY A 77 6.37 -7.40 -5.69
N SER A 78 6.54 -7.53 -4.37
CA SER A 78 6.49 -8.83 -3.71
C SER A 78 5.46 -8.86 -2.59
N ILE A 79 4.59 -9.86 -2.63
CA ILE A 79 3.70 -10.24 -1.53
C ILE A 79 3.56 -11.76 -1.55
N SER A 80 3.73 -12.41 -0.40
CA SER A 80 3.54 -13.87 -0.34
C SER A 80 2.05 -14.22 -0.48
N PRO A 81 1.69 -15.40 -1.03
CA PRO A 81 0.29 -15.80 -1.12
C PRO A 81 -0.42 -15.88 0.25
N SER A 82 0.32 -16.22 1.32
CA SER A 82 -0.21 -16.18 2.69
C SER A 82 -0.47 -14.75 3.15
N ALA A 83 0.48 -13.83 2.96
CA ALA A 83 0.31 -12.40 3.25
C ALA A 83 -0.90 -11.80 2.52
N ALA A 84 -1.04 -12.06 1.23
CA ALA A 84 -2.17 -11.59 0.42
C ALA A 84 -3.53 -12.03 1.00
N ARG A 85 -3.66 -13.31 1.38
CA ARG A 85 -4.89 -13.83 2.00
C ARG A 85 -5.17 -13.19 3.36
N ARG A 86 -4.12 -13.02 4.19
CA ARG A 86 -4.23 -12.37 5.50
C ARG A 86 -4.70 -10.92 5.39
N ILE A 87 -4.18 -10.15 4.43
CA ILE A 87 -4.64 -8.78 4.17
C ILE A 87 -6.13 -8.76 3.77
N VAL A 88 -6.58 -9.69 2.93
CA VAL A 88 -7.99 -9.80 2.53
C VAL A 88 -8.90 -10.18 3.71
N GLN A 89 -8.40 -10.98 4.64
CA GLN A 89 -9.12 -11.33 5.87
C GLN A 89 -9.20 -10.14 6.83
N GLY A 90 -8.13 -9.34 6.92
CA GLY A 90 -7.96 -8.24 7.87
C GLY A 90 -7.35 -8.71 9.19
N ASP A 91 -7.34 -7.81 10.17
CA ASP A 91 -6.78 -8.03 11.51
C ASP A 91 -5.30 -8.42 11.50
N VAL A 92 -4.52 -7.69 10.71
CA VAL A 92 -3.07 -7.92 10.57
C VAL A 92 -2.28 -6.63 10.50
N ILE A 93 -1.03 -6.68 10.95
CA ILE A 93 -0.08 -5.59 10.76
C ILE A 93 0.69 -5.86 9.46
N VAL A 94 0.80 -4.83 8.64
CA VAL A 94 1.62 -4.85 7.42
C VAL A 94 2.75 -3.84 7.55
N GLU A 95 3.87 -4.18 6.93
CA GLU A 95 4.93 -3.23 6.58
C GLU A 95 5.05 -3.20 5.07
N VAL A 96 5.06 -1.99 4.52
CA VAL A 96 5.05 -1.75 3.09
C VAL A 96 6.24 -0.88 2.73
N ASP A 97 7.16 -1.45 1.97
CA ASP A 97 8.25 -0.71 1.34
C ASP A 97 7.84 -0.27 -0.07
N ILE A 98 8.01 1.01 -0.35
CA ILE A 98 7.69 1.61 -1.64
C ILE A 98 8.99 1.73 -2.43
N LEU A 99 9.08 0.98 -3.53
CA LEU A 99 10.26 0.96 -4.39
C LEU A 99 10.07 1.89 -5.58
N GLY A 100 11.05 2.73 -5.85
CA GLY A 100 10.96 3.75 -6.88
C GLY A 100 12.28 4.42 -7.21
N ASP A 101 12.15 5.56 -7.90
CA ASP A 101 13.24 6.48 -8.23
C ASP A 101 12.69 7.90 -8.10
N GLY A 102 13.26 8.69 -7.19
CA GLY A 102 12.70 9.99 -6.81
C GLY A 102 11.27 9.88 -6.26
N ASP A 103 10.34 10.62 -6.87
CA ASP A 103 8.90 10.63 -6.55
C ASP A 103 8.09 9.58 -7.35
N HIS A 104 8.74 8.77 -8.19
CA HIS A 104 8.09 7.79 -9.04
C HIS A 104 8.11 6.38 -8.42
N GLY A 105 6.96 5.94 -7.91
CA GLY A 105 6.79 4.57 -7.41
C GLY A 105 6.62 3.53 -8.52
N ARG A 106 7.35 2.42 -8.38
CA ARG A 106 7.41 1.32 -9.36
C ARG A 106 6.83 0.01 -8.83
N ALA A 107 7.06 -0.29 -7.55
CA ALA A 107 6.64 -1.53 -6.91
C ALA A 107 6.39 -1.31 -5.40
N VAL A 108 5.70 -2.26 -4.76
CA VAL A 108 5.66 -2.35 -3.29
C VAL A 108 6.05 -3.74 -2.81
N ASN A 109 6.85 -3.82 -1.76
CA ASN A 109 7.10 -5.06 -1.05
C ASN A 109 6.28 -5.04 0.24
N VAL A 110 5.51 -6.10 0.46
CA VAL A 110 4.55 -6.19 1.57
C VAL A 110 4.88 -7.37 2.46
N THR A 111 5.19 -7.08 3.71
CA THR A 111 5.41 -8.05 4.79
C THR A 111 4.23 -7.99 5.76
N VAL A 112 3.82 -9.14 6.29
CA VAL A 112 2.69 -9.26 7.24
C VAL A 112 3.17 -9.95 8.51
N TYR A 113 2.88 -9.35 9.66
CA TYR A 113 3.19 -9.86 11.00
C TYR A 113 1.96 -10.53 11.59
#